data_AF-V4C9Y8-F1
#
_entry.id   AF-V4C9Y8-F1
#
_cell.length_a   1.000
_cell.length_b   1.000
_cell.length_c   1.000
_cell.angle_alpha   90.00
_cell.angle_beta   90.00
_cell.angle_gamma   90.00
#
_symmetry.space_group_name_H-M   'P 1'
#
loop_
_entity.id
_entity.type
_entity.pdbx_description
1 polymer ?
#
loop_
_entity_poly.entity_id
_entity_poly.type
_entity_poly.pdbx_seq_one_letter_code
_entity_poly.pdbx_strand_id
1 'polypeptide(L)'
;MLKFVIFASVLCLYYVSSVEAISGTTIANKADSHVESTKWSKASSHDTGRNTNKCNIFINDVMKEVGGSVPQRSWWRHSPIGAGEWGNPHSSYLSDDNCWRNVGSPSIGDVMGDGVHVAFYTGYRTTTSARYDKIVKNSWGFRSSGSGAESNTYAYWRYIC
;
A
#
# COMPACT_ATOMS: atom_id res chain seq x y z
N MET A 1 10.76 30.36 64.23
CA MET A 1 10.83 29.05 63.55
C MET A 1 9.81 29.02 62.44
N LEU A 2 10.22 29.30 61.20
CA LEU A 2 9.35 29.32 60.02
C LEU A 2 9.67 28.06 59.19
N LYS A 3 8.72 27.14 59.07
CA LYS A 3 8.86 25.90 58.30
C LYS A 3 8.57 26.19 56.82
N PHE A 4 9.58 26.04 55.97
CA PHE A 4 9.41 26.03 54.51
C PHE A 4 8.92 24.65 54.07
N VAL A 5 7.75 24.61 53.43
CA VAL A 5 7.23 23.43 52.73
C VAL A 5 7.62 23.57 51.26
N ILE A 6 8.50 22.70 50.78
CA ILE A 6 8.91 22.63 49.37
C ILE A 6 7.92 21.71 48.65
N PHE A 7 7.06 22.26 47.80
CA PHE A 7 6.25 21.49 46.86
C PHE A 7 7.12 21.03 45.69
N ALA A 8 7.47 19.75 45.67
CA ALA A 8 8.10 19.11 44.51
C ALA A 8 7.05 18.97 43.40
N SER A 9 7.16 19.82 42.37
CA SER A 9 6.33 19.71 41.17
C SER A 9 6.90 18.61 40.28
N VAL A 10 6.18 17.48 40.19
CA VAL A 10 6.48 16.40 39.25
C VAL A 10 6.12 16.88 37.84
N LEU A 11 7.12 17.35 37.10
CA LEU A 11 7.03 17.60 35.66
C LEU A 11 6.87 16.25 34.96
N CYS A 12 5.62 15.86 34.70
CA CYS A 12 5.28 14.74 33.85
C CYS A 12 5.58 15.17 32.39
N LEU A 13 6.79 14.84 31.92
CA LEU A 13 7.17 14.99 30.52
C LEU A 13 6.38 13.97 29.70
N TYR A 14 5.21 14.38 29.20
CA TYR A 14 4.51 13.64 28.16
C TYR A 14 5.30 13.74 26.87
N TYR A 15 6.15 12.74 26.62
CA TYR A 15 6.75 12.53 25.31
C TYR A 15 5.63 12.07 24.36
N VAL A 16 5.04 13.01 23.63
CA VAL A 16 4.19 12.68 22.49
C VAL A 16 5.12 12.29 21.36
N SER A 17 5.43 11.00 21.25
CA SER A 17 6.10 10.46 20.06
C SER A 17 5.17 10.69 18.88
N SER A 18 5.49 11.64 18.00
CA SER A 18 4.86 11.71 16.68
C SER A 18 5.15 10.40 15.97
N VAL A 19 4.10 9.64 15.64
CA VAL A 19 4.24 8.47 14.78
C VAL A 19 4.75 8.99 13.44
N GLU A 20 6.00 8.67 13.10
CA GLU A 20 6.57 9.08 11.82
C GLU A 20 5.79 8.38 10.70
N ALA A 21 5.35 9.15 9.71
CA ALA A 21 4.59 8.61 8.59
C ALA A 21 5.43 7.55 7.86
N ILE A 22 4.77 6.48 7.40
CA ILE A 22 5.44 5.40 6.68
C ILE A 22 5.95 5.95 5.36
N SER A 23 7.28 6.07 5.25
CA SER A 23 7.88 6.60 4.02
C SER A 23 7.58 5.71 2.81
N GLY A 24 7.40 6.33 1.64
CA GLY A 24 7.24 5.59 0.39
C GLY A 24 8.41 4.65 0.07
N THR A 25 9.64 5.02 0.47
CA THR A 25 10.82 4.16 0.36
C THR A 25 10.69 2.90 1.22
N THR A 26 10.12 3.00 2.42
CA THR A 26 9.86 1.85 3.29
C THR A 26 8.88 0.87 2.62
N ILE A 27 7.79 1.38 2.06
CA ILE A 27 6.80 0.60 1.32
C ILE A 27 7.43 -0.09 0.11
N ALA A 28 8.16 0.67 -0.72
CA ALA A 28 8.79 0.15 -1.93
C ALA A 28 9.84 -0.92 -1.63
N ASN A 29 10.70 -0.70 -0.63
CA ASN A 29 11.71 -1.68 -0.21
C ASN A 29 11.04 -2.95 0.32
N LYS A 30 9.92 -2.83 1.04
CA LYS A 30 9.17 -3.99 1.52
C LYS A 30 8.58 -4.76 0.35
N ALA A 31 7.93 -4.09 -0.60
CA ALA A 31 7.41 -4.73 -1.80
C ALA A 31 8.51 -5.47 -2.58
N ASP A 32 9.66 -4.81 -2.77
CA ASP A 32 10.81 -5.39 -3.48
C ASP A 32 11.43 -6.59 -2.76
N SER A 33 11.37 -6.62 -1.42
CA SER A 33 11.87 -7.77 -0.65
C SER A 33 11.10 -9.07 -0.91
N HIS A 34 9.94 -8.99 -1.57
CA HIS A 34 9.11 -10.13 -1.96
C HIS A 34 9.30 -10.57 -3.41
N VAL A 35 10.16 -9.93 -4.19
CA VAL A 35 10.45 -10.36 -5.56
C VAL A 35 10.88 -11.84 -5.58
N GLU A 36 10.41 -12.59 -6.59
CA GLU A 36 10.50 -14.06 -6.69
C GLU A 36 9.58 -14.86 -5.76
N SER A 37 8.90 -14.23 -4.80
CA SER A 37 7.91 -14.93 -3.97
C SER A 37 6.75 -15.45 -4.82
N THR A 38 6.40 -16.71 -4.63
CA THR A 38 5.24 -17.34 -5.26
C THR A 38 3.96 -17.14 -4.45
N LYS A 39 4.05 -16.66 -3.20
CA LYS A 39 2.93 -16.60 -2.24
C LYS A 39 1.68 -15.95 -2.85
N TRP A 40 1.83 -14.77 -3.45
CA TRP A 40 0.71 -14.02 -4.05
C TRP A 40 0.57 -14.21 -5.56
N SER A 41 1.14 -15.26 -6.13
CA SER A 41 0.95 -15.53 -7.55
C SER A 41 -0.44 -16.06 -7.85
N LYS A 42 -0.89 -15.91 -9.09
CA LYS A 42 -2.16 -16.49 -9.54
C LYS A 42 -2.15 -18.03 -9.43
N ALA A 43 -1.01 -18.67 -9.67
CA ALA A 43 -0.82 -20.12 -9.59
C ALA A 43 -0.76 -20.66 -8.14
N SER A 44 -0.47 -19.81 -7.16
CA SER A 44 -0.41 -20.18 -5.75
C SER A 44 -1.79 -20.52 -5.18
N SER A 45 -1.82 -21.52 -4.29
CA SER A 45 -3.00 -21.92 -3.51
C SER A 45 -3.20 -21.08 -2.24
N HIS A 46 -2.35 -20.10 -1.99
CA HIS A 46 -2.47 -19.19 -0.84
C HIS A 46 -3.77 -18.38 -0.88
N ASP A 47 -4.34 -18.10 0.30
CA ASP A 47 -5.54 -17.25 0.51
C ASP A 47 -6.75 -17.66 -0.36
N THR A 48 -7.11 -16.86 -1.36
CA THR A 48 -8.25 -17.10 -2.25
C THR A 48 -8.08 -18.30 -3.19
N GLY A 49 -6.97 -19.04 -3.08
CA GLY A 49 -6.74 -20.30 -3.78
C GLY A 49 -6.14 -20.11 -5.19
N ARG A 50 -5.91 -21.23 -5.87
CA ARG A 50 -5.29 -21.25 -7.21
C ARG A 50 -6.19 -20.59 -8.25
N ASN A 51 -5.58 -20.02 -9.29
CA ASN A 51 -6.22 -19.36 -10.44
C ASN A 51 -6.99 -18.07 -10.10
N THR A 52 -6.83 -17.55 -8.89
CA THR A 52 -7.40 -16.27 -8.47
C THR A 52 -6.32 -15.17 -8.46
N ASN A 53 -6.68 -13.97 -8.91
CA ASN A 53 -5.78 -12.82 -8.85
C ASN A 53 -5.58 -12.41 -7.38
N LYS A 54 -4.33 -12.12 -7.00
CA LYS A 54 -3.98 -11.73 -5.62
C LYS A 54 -3.18 -10.42 -5.57
N CYS A 55 -3.28 -9.61 -6.62
CA CYS A 55 -2.57 -8.33 -6.70
C CYS A 55 -2.96 -7.40 -5.54
N ASN A 56 -4.25 -7.31 -5.19
CA ASN A 56 -4.72 -6.52 -4.05
C ASN A 56 -4.36 -7.13 -2.68
N ILE A 57 -4.30 -8.46 -2.58
CA ILE A 57 -3.84 -9.15 -1.35
C ILE A 57 -2.35 -8.86 -1.11
N PHE A 58 -1.55 -8.81 -2.18
CA PHE A 58 -0.15 -8.40 -2.09
C PHE A 58 0.01 -6.96 -1.56
N ILE A 59 -0.79 -6.00 -2.06
CA ILE A 59 -0.78 -4.63 -1.52
C ILE A 59 -1.13 -4.62 -0.02
N ASN A 60 -2.20 -5.30 0.36
CA ASN A 60 -2.63 -5.40 1.76
C ASN A 60 -1.55 -5.96 2.68
N ASP A 61 -0.90 -7.05 2.29
CA ASP A 61 0.12 -7.70 3.13
C ASP A 61 1.38 -6.84 3.26
N VAL A 62 1.85 -6.24 2.16
CA VAL A 62 2.99 -5.31 2.21
C VAL A 62 2.69 -4.12 3.13
N MET A 63 1.50 -3.52 3.03
CA MET A 63 1.12 -2.41 3.90
C MET A 63 1.07 -2.83 5.37
N LYS A 64 0.50 -4.00 5.68
CA LYS A 64 0.51 -4.54 7.05
C LYS A 64 1.93 -4.77 7.57
N GLU A 65 2.83 -5.28 6.74
CA GLU A 65 4.22 -5.56 7.11
C GLU A 65 5.05 -4.29 7.39
N VAL A 66 4.64 -3.14 6.88
CA VAL A 66 5.24 -1.84 7.22
C VAL A 66 4.47 -1.08 8.30
N GLY A 67 3.41 -1.66 8.86
CA GLY A 67 2.58 -1.05 9.91
C GLY A 67 1.45 -0.16 9.39
N GLY A 68 1.22 -0.14 8.08
CA GLY A 68 0.14 0.62 7.44
C GLY A 68 -1.14 -0.20 7.29
N SER A 69 -2.15 0.44 6.68
CA SER A 69 -3.48 -0.12 6.48
C SER A 69 -3.95 0.05 5.03
N VAL A 70 -4.84 -0.85 4.59
CA VAL A 70 -5.62 -0.67 3.37
C VAL A 70 -7.10 -0.79 3.69
N PRO A 71 -7.99 -0.04 3.02
CA PRO A 71 -9.43 -0.16 3.19
C PRO A 71 -9.90 -1.60 2.94
N GLN A 72 -10.93 -2.01 3.68
CA GLN A 72 -11.52 -3.35 3.61
C GLN A 72 -12.98 -3.27 3.14
N ARG A 73 -13.42 -4.29 2.40
CA ARG A 73 -14.82 -4.51 2.07
C ARG A 73 -15.52 -5.18 3.27
N SER A 74 -16.67 -4.66 3.67
CA SER A 74 -17.38 -5.10 4.89
C SER A 74 -18.65 -5.94 4.63
N TRP A 75 -19.23 -5.92 3.43
CA TRP A 75 -20.60 -6.43 3.21
C TRP A 75 -20.75 -7.97 3.25
N TRP A 76 -19.69 -8.77 3.37
CA TRP A 76 -19.86 -10.24 3.37
C TRP A 76 -18.63 -11.04 3.80
N ARG A 77 -17.42 -10.52 3.57
CA ARG A 77 -16.16 -11.01 4.14
C ARG A 77 -15.19 -9.85 4.24
N HIS A 78 -14.53 -9.71 5.38
CA HIS A 78 -13.43 -8.76 5.56
C HIS A 78 -12.32 -9.12 4.59
N SER A 79 -12.21 -8.36 3.52
CA SER A 79 -11.21 -8.55 2.45
C SER A 79 -10.72 -7.19 2.00
N PRO A 80 -9.44 -7.07 1.59
CA PRO A 80 -8.94 -5.80 1.08
C PRO A 80 -9.70 -5.42 -0.18
N ILE A 81 -9.86 -4.11 -0.40
CA ILE A 81 -10.45 -3.60 -1.64
C ILE A 81 -9.75 -4.17 -2.88
N GLY A 82 -10.54 -4.43 -3.93
CA GLY A 82 -10.04 -5.04 -5.16
C GLY A 82 -9.36 -4.03 -6.09
N ALA A 83 -8.71 -4.53 -7.14
CA ALA A 83 -8.05 -3.70 -8.16
C ALA A 83 -8.98 -2.66 -8.80
N GLY A 84 -10.30 -2.95 -8.88
CA GLY A 84 -11.33 -2.02 -9.33
C GLY A 84 -11.35 -0.70 -8.54
N GLU A 85 -11.19 -0.77 -7.22
CA GLU A 85 -11.12 0.42 -6.36
C GLU A 85 -9.80 1.15 -6.53
N TRP A 86 -8.69 0.41 -6.58
CA TRP A 86 -7.36 0.98 -6.76
C TRP A 86 -7.19 1.72 -8.09
N GLY A 87 -7.87 1.28 -9.15
CA GLY A 87 -7.88 1.96 -10.45
C GLY A 87 -8.96 3.02 -10.61
N ASN A 88 -9.81 3.23 -9.61
CA ASN A 88 -10.82 4.27 -9.64
C ASN A 88 -10.30 5.50 -8.87
N PRO A 89 -9.97 6.63 -9.52
CA PRO A 89 -9.50 7.84 -8.83
C PRO A 89 -10.55 8.47 -7.90
N HIS A 90 -11.81 8.02 -7.98
CA HIS A 90 -12.94 8.44 -7.14
C HIS A 90 -13.45 7.31 -6.25
N SER A 91 -12.61 6.33 -5.88
CA SER A 91 -13.01 5.25 -4.97
C SER A 91 -13.36 5.82 -3.59
N SER A 92 -14.62 5.61 -3.16
CA SER A 92 -15.06 6.03 -1.82
C SER A 92 -14.30 5.31 -0.72
N TYR A 93 -13.91 4.05 -0.92
CA TYR A 93 -13.11 3.30 0.04
C TYR A 93 -11.77 3.99 0.34
N LEU A 94 -11.14 4.60 -0.66
CA LEU A 94 -9.84 5.25 -0.52
C LEU A 94 -9.97 6.74 -0.20
N SER A 95 -10.99 7.44 -0.71
CA SER A 95 -11.20 8.86 -0.40
C SER A 95 -11.69 9.09 1.02
N ASP A 96 -12.44 8.13 1.59
CA ASP A 96 -12.96 8.23 2.95
C ASP A 96 -11.93 7.75 4.00
N ASP A 97 -10.84 7.12 3.55
CA ASP A 97 -9.71 6.71 4.38
C ASP A 97 -8.70 7.86 4.51
N ASN A 98 -8.49 8.35 5.73
CA ASN A 98 -7.62 9.50 5.99
C ASN A 98 -6.11 9.24 5.77
N CYS A 99 -5.72 8.00 5.52
CA CYS A 99 -4.34 7.61 5.24
C CYS A 99 -4.04 7.47 3.76
N TRP A 100 -5.03 7.55 2.86
CA TRP A 100 -4.82 7.42 1.42
C TRP A 100 -5.20 8.70 0.68
N ARG A 101 -4.37 9.11 -0.28
CA ARG A 101 -4.62 10.28 -1.11
C ARG A 101 -4.39 9.98 -2.59
N ASN A 102 -5.37 10.31 -3.41
CA ASN A 102 -5.20 10.27 -4.86
C ASN A 102 -4.20 11.34 -5.31
N VAL A 103 -3.25 10.99 -6.18
CA VAL A 103 -2.23 11.90 -6.70
C VAL A 103 -2.18 11.84 -8.23
N GLY A 104 -1.88 12.98 -8.87
CA GLY A 104 -1.81 13.07 -10.33
C GLY A 104 -0.51 12.54 -10.94
N SER A 105 0.51 12.25 -10.13
CA SER A 105 1.78 11.68 -10.60
C SER A 105 2.39 10.75 -9.55
N PRO A 106 2.91 9.58 -9.96
CA PRO A 106 3.43 8.59 -9.02
C PRO A 106 4.75 9.02 -8.39
N SER A 107 4.94 8.61 -7.15
CA SER A 107 6.20 8.62 -6.41
C SER A 107 6.47 7.23 -5.84
N ILE A 108 7.72 6.98 -5.44
CA ILE A 108 8.13 5.74 -4.78
C ILE A 108 7.20 5.44 -3.61
N GLY A 109 6.67 4.21 -3.56
CA GLY A 109 5.76 3.72 -2.54
C GLY A 109 4.28 3.89 -2.85
N ASP A 110 3.93 4.68 -3.87
CA ASP A 110 2.53 4.84 -4.27
C ASP A 110 1.96 3.52 -4.83
N VAL A 111 0.67 3.30 -4.61
CA VAL A 111 -0.08 2.21 -5.22
C VAL A 111 -0.66 2.69 -6.54
N MET A 112 -0.42 1.92 -7.60
CA MET A 112 -0.85 2.20 -8.97
C MET A 112 -1.85 1.11 -9.41
N GLY A 113 -3.02 1.49 -9.93
CA GLY A 113 -4.05 0.56 -10.41
C GLY A 113 -4.72 0.98 -11.70
N ASP A 114 -5.19 0.02 -12.50
CA ASP A 114 -5.98 0.24 -13.75
C ASP A 114 -7.40 -0.33 -13.72
N GLY A 115 -7.85 -0.81 -12.55
CA GLY A 115 -9.14 -1.44 -12.37
C GLY A 115 -9.11 -2.97 -12.50
N VAL A 116 -8.05 -3.53 -13.09
CA VAL A 116 -7.86 -4.98 -13.28
C VAL A 116 -6.66 -5.50 -12.50
N HIS A 117 -5.58 -4.72 -12.44
CA HIS A 117 -4.33 -5.01 -11.77
C HIS A 117 -3.89 -3.85 -10.88
N VAL A 118 -3.07 -4.17 -9.88
CA VAL A 118 -2.52 -3.19 -8.94
C VAL A 118 -1.07 -3.54 -8.58
N ALA A 119 -0.25 -2.51 -8.41
CA ALA A 119 1.18 -2.63 -8.14
C ALA A 119 1.67 -1.50 -7.25
N PHE A 120 2.81 -1.70 -6.58
CA PHE A 120 3.56 -0.60 -5.99
C PHE A 120 4.46 0.05 -7.04
N TYR A 121 4.52 1.37 -7.08
CA TYR A 121 5.55 2.11 -7.82
C TYR A 121 6.86 2.09 -7.01
N THR A 122 7.87 1.37 -7.51
CA THR A 122 9.10 1.07 -6.75
C THR A 122 10.36 1.66 -7.38
N GLY A 123 10.22 2.43 -8.45
CA GLY A 123 11.34 3.13 -9.08
C GLY A 123 10.93 3.81 -10.38
N TYR A 124 11.89 4.46 -11.05
CA TYR A 124 11.62 5.11 -12.33
C TYR A 124 11.02 4.13 -13.34
N ARG A 125 9.77 4.41 -13.75
CA ARG A 125 9.00 3.57 -14.69
C ARG A 125 8.98 2.08 -14.30
N THR A 126 9.00 1.81 -12.99
CA THR A 126 9.15 0.47 -12.45
C THR A 126 8.13 0.21 -11.35
N THR A 127 7.50 -0.94 -11.41
CA THR A 127 6.54 -1.41 -10.42
C THR A 127 6.86 -2.81 -9.92
N THR A 128 6.41 -3.10 -8.70
CA THR A 128 6.51 -4.43 -8.08
C THR A 128 5.10 -4.97 -7.83
N SER A 129 4.80 -6.14 -8.40
CA SER A 129 3.46 -6.71 -8.34
C SER A 129 3.41 -8.22 -8.58
N ALA A 130 2.26 -8.81 -8.22
CA ALA A 130 1.95 -10.21 -8.46
C ALA A 130 1.70 -10.50 -9.95
N ARG A 131 2.27 -11.59 -10.46
CA ARG A 131 1.95 -12.17 -11.79
C ARG A 131 1.36 -13.57 -11.64
N TYR A 132 1.33 -14.28 -12.76
CA TYR A 132 0.84 -15.65 -12.80
C TYR A 132 1.62 -16.58 -11.87
N ASP A 133 2.95 -16.48 -11.90
CA ASP A 133 3.90 -17.41 -11.29
C ASP A 133 4.54 -16.87 -9.99
N LYS A 134 4.82 -15.57 -9.94
CA LYS A 134 5.52 -14.93 -8.80
C LYS A 134 5.29 -13.42 -8.71
N ILE A 135 5.81 -12.81 -7.64
CA ILE A 135 6.04 -11.36 -7.57
C ILE A 135 7.21 -11.00 -8.48
N VAL A 136 7.05 -9.96 -9.28
CA VAL A 136 8.13 -9.43 -10.12
C VAL A 136 8.26 -7.93 -9.97
N LYS A 137 9.46 -7.45 -10.22
CA LYS A 137 9.76 -6.04 -10.46
C LYS A 137 9.92 -5.84 -11.97
N ASN A 138 9.10 -4.99 -12.59
CA ASN A 138 9.14 -4.75 -14.04
C ASN A 138 8.53 -3.38 -14.41
N SER A 139 8.39 -3.12 -15.71
CA SER A 139 7.83 -1.87 -16.24
C SER A 139 6.31 -1.87 -16.43
N TRP A 140 5.53 -2.70 -15.73
CA TRP A 140 4.07 -2.67 -15.84
C TRP A 140 3.56 -1.26 -15.47
N GLY A 141 2.69 -0.72 -16.31
CA GLY A 141 2.23 0.67 -16.23
C GLY A 141 2.97 1.62 -17.17
N PHE A 142 4.09 1.17 -17.74
CA PHE A 142 5.05 2.00 -18.47
C PHE A 142 5.56 1.35 -19.76
N ARG A 143 4.90 0.29 -20.24
CA ARG A 143 5.26 -0.36 -21.52
C ARG A 143 4.70 0.45 -22.68
N SER A 144 5.31 0.36 -23.85
CA SER A 144 4.78 0.97 -25.07
C SER A 144 3.56 0.23 -25.63
N SER A 145 3.40 -1.06 -25.30
CA SER A 145 2.27 -1.88 -25.78
C SER A 145 2.05 -3.12 -24.90
N GLY A 146 0.90 -3.78 -25.10
CA GLY A 146 0.51 -5.02 -24.42
C GLY A 146 0.00 -4.82 -22.98
N SER A 147 -0.04 -5.91 -22.21
CA SER A 147 -0.46 -5.85 -20.80
C SER A 147 0.52 -4.99 -19.99
N GLY A 148 0.01 -3.96 -19.31
CA GLY A 148 0.82 -2.97 -18.60
C GLY A 148 1.40 -1.88 -19.49
N ALA A 149 0.81 -1.64 -20.67
CA ALA A 149 1.09 -0.46 -21.46
C ALA A 149 0.69 0.82 -20.72
N GLU A 150 1.45 1.88 -20.95
CA GLU A 150 1.15 3.22 -20.44
C GLU A 150 -0.26 3.66 -20.86
N SER A 151 -1.04 4.15 -19.90
CA SER A 151 -2.45 4.50 -20.08
C SER A 151 -2.80 5.71 -19.23
N ASN A 152 -3.67 6.59 -19.74
CA ASN A 152 -4.23 7.69 -18.96
C ASN A 152 -5.27 7.23 -17.93
N THR A 153 -5.55 5.93 -17.84
CA THR A 153 -6.54 5.34 -16.93
C THR A 153 -5.96 4.89 -15.60
N TYR A 154 -4.66 5.09 -15.36
CA TYR A 154 -4.05 4.73 -14.08
C TYR A 154 -4.44 5.71 -12.99
N ALA A 155 -4.86 5.17 -11.85
CA ALA A 155 -4.98 5.91 -10.61
C ALA A 155 -3.76 5.64 -9.73
N TYR A 156 -3.28 6.69 -9.06
CA TYR A 156 -2.16 6.63 -8.13
C TYR A 156 -2.64 7.03 -6.74
N TRP A 157 -2.31 6.22 -5.75
CA TRP A 157 -2.72 6.39 -4.37
C TRP A 157 -1.50 6.40 -3.47
N ARG A 158 -1.32 7.51 -2.76
CA ARG A 158 -0.23 7.72 -1.81
C ARG A 158 -0.69 7.46 -0.40
N TYR A 159 0.06 6.65 0.33
CA TYR A 159 -0.10 6.51 1.78
C TYR A 159 0.51 7.75 2.46
N ILE A 160 -0.24 8.37 3.37
CA ILE A 160 0.14 9.63 4.05
C ILE A 160 0.13 9.54 5.58
N CYS A 161 -0.21 8.36 6.10
CA CYS A 161 0.20 7.90 7.42
C CYS A 161 1.52 7.11 7.26
#